data_AF-A0A7X8MDR4-F1
#
_entry.id   AF-A0A7X8MDR4-F1
#
_cell.length_a   1.000
_cell.length_b   1.000
_cell.length_c   1.000
_cell.angle_alpha   90.00
_cell.angle_beta   90.00
_cell.angle_gamma   90.00
#
_symmetry.space_group_name_H-M   'P 1'
#
loop_
_entity.id
_entity.type
_entity.pdbx_description
1 polymer ?
#
loop_
_entity_poly.entity_id
_entity_poly.type
_entity_poly.pdbx_seq_one_letter_code
_entity_poly.pdbx_strand_id
1 'polypeptide(L)'
;LMEEGYFEPNNESGRNRDVYQFLDGVAAHSKHMQQEGEARRLLRNLIFIFEENDLSQLRNRISELILYFKSQYPGKKDLPYIQQLKGMLREWESDLKWGHLGFNAFHVHHLRLGFYKGEIFTETPRMDRDVAPLLALMQQVKPTIVTVALDPEGSGPDTHYKVLQTVSQALRIYQEEEKPNKLEVWGYRNVWYRFHPSEVTTLIPVSLNSMAVMEAAFETCFGSQREASFPSYELDGPFSRLSRKILVEQYQDIKCCLGREFFNESKHLRLRASHGMVYLKKMTPDEFFQTSRELKKSTENIE
;
A
#
# COMPACT_ATOMS: atom_id res chain seq x y z
N LEU A 1 30.94 -1.28 6.61
CA LEU A 1 29.68 -0.98 5.88
C LEU A 1 29.86 0.06 4.77
N MET A 2 30.24 1.32 5.05
CA MET A 2 30.47 2.33 3.98
C MET A 2 31.53 1.86 2.96
N GLU A 3 32.69 1.43 3.46
CA GLU A 3 33.79 0.91 2.64
C GLU A 3 33.44 -0.39 1.87
N GLU A 4 32.42 -1.12 2.33
CA GLU A 4 31.93 -2.35 1.68
C GLU A 4 30.89 -2.07 0.58
N GLY A 5 30.60 -0.79 0.29
CA GLY A 5 29.54 -0.42 -0.65
C GLY A 5 28.13 -0.79 -0.16
N TYR A 6 27.94 -0.99 1.15
CA TYR A 6 26.66 -1.40 1.72
C TYR A 6 25.55 -0.39 1.43
N PHE A 7 25.88 0.90 1.42
CA PHE A 7 24.93 2.01 1.28
C PHE A 7 24.77 2.52 -0.15
N GLU A 8 25.42 1.89 -1.13
CA GLU A 8 25.25 2.23 -2.54
C GLU A 8 23.76 2.18 -2.94
N PRO A 9 23.22 3.17 -3.67
CA PRO A 9 21.80 3.23 -3.99
C PRO A 9 21.24 2.00 -4.70
N ASN A 10 22.05 1.37 -5.56
CA ASN A 10 21.67 0.19 -6.34
C ASN A 10 21.90 -1.13 -5.58
N ASN A 11 22.37 -1.09 -4.34
CA ASN A 11 22.61 -2.30 -3.54
C ASN A 11 21.31 -2.82 -2.90
N GLU A 12 20.55 -3.60 -3.67
CA GLU A 12 19.30 -4.23 -3.21
C GLU A 12 19.50 -5.17 -2.02
N SER A 13 20.63 -5.89 -1.96
CA SER A 13 20.93 -6.77 -0.83
C SER A 13 21.12 -5.98 0.47
N GLY A 14 21.78 -4.83 0.40
CA GLY A 14 21.91 -3.89 1.52
C GLY A 14 20.55 -3.33 1.93
N ARG A 15 19.74 -2.92 0.94
CA ARG A 15 18.36 -2.45 1.16
C ARG A 15 17.51 -3.49 1.89
N ASN A 16 17.58 -4.76 1.49
CA ASN A 16 16.88 -5.87 2.14
C ASN A 16 17.41 -6.13 3.56
N ARG A 17 18.74 -6.06 3.78
CA ARG A 17 19.33 -6.19 5.13
C ARG A 17 18.86 -5.11 6.09
N ASP A 18 18.56 -3.89 5.61
CA ASP A 18 17.97 -2.85 6.46
C ASP A 18 16.61 -3.32 7.02
N VAL A 19 15.75 -3.90 6.18
CA VAL A 19 14.43 -4.45 6.57
C VAL A 19 14.60 -5.60 7.55
N TYR A 20 15.46 -6.58 7.25
CA TYR A 20 15.67 -7.73 8.14
C TYR A 20 16.24 -7.31 9.50
N GLN A 21 17.19 -6.38 9.54
CA GLN A 21 17.71 -5.83 10.80
C GLN A 21 16.59 -5.26 11.68
N PHE A 22 15.65 -4.53 11.07
CA PHE A 22 14.50 -3.99 11.79
C PHE A 22 13.57 -5.10 12.28
N LEU A 23 13.18 -6.04 11.40
CA LEU A 23 12.23 -7.11 11.72
C LEU A 23 12.79 -8.13 12.73
N ASP A 24 14.08 -8.45 12.66
CA ASP A 24 14.76 -9.25 13.69
C ASP A 24 14.73 -8.52 15.04
N GLY A 25 14.84 -7.19 15.02
CA GLY A 25 14.64 -6.35 16.20
C GLY A 25 13.21 -6.36 16.74
N VAL A 26 12.20 -6.48 15.87
CA VAL A 26 10.80 -6.68 16.28
C VAL A 26 10.65 -8.04 16.98
N ALA A 27 11.15 -9.11 16.35
CA ALA A 27 11.09 -10.47 16.89
C ALA A 27 11.85 -10.60 18.23
N ALA A 28 12.99 -9.94 18.36
CA ALA A 28 13.81 -9.94 19.57
C ALA A 28 13.33 -8.93 20.63
N HIS A 29 12.27 -8.16 20.38
CA HIS A 29 11.85 -7.03 21.21
C HIS A 29 12.98 -6.02 21.50
N SER A 30 13.93 -5.87 20.56
CA SER A 30 15.12 -5.03 20.69
C SER A 30 14.92 -3.70 19.97
N LYS A 31 14.70 -2.62 20.74
CA LYS A 31 14.62 -1.26 20.20
C LYS A 31 15.91 -0.83 19.50
N HIS A 32 17.06 -1.26 20.02
CA HIS A 32 18.36 -0.95 19.41
C HIS A 32 18.44 -1.50 17.98
N MET A 33 18.05 -2.76 17.77
CA MET A 33 18.08 -3.37 16.43
C MET A 33 17.09 -2.70 15.48
N GLN A 34 15.89 -2.35 15.96
CA GLN A 34 14.90 -1.59 15.18
C GLN A 34 15.46 -0.23 14.75
N GLN A 35 16.00 0.54 15.71
CA GLN A 35 16.61 1.85 15.43
C GLN A 35 17.80 1.74 14.48
N GLU A 36 18.59 0.67 14.57
CA GLU A 36 19.70 0.42 13.66
C GLU A 36 19.20 0.17 12.22
N GLY A 37 18.17 -0.67 12.03
CA GLY A 37 17.57 -0.89 10.71
C GLY A 37 17.02 0.40 10.09
N GLU A 38 16.30 1.19 10.90
CA GLU A 38 15.77 2.49 10.50
C GLU A 38 16.89 3.49 10.15
N ALA A 39 17.94 3.60 10.99
CA ALA A 39 19.07 4.48 10.75
C ALA A 39 19.84 4.10 9.49
N ARG A 40 20.04 2.79 9.23
CA ARG A 40 20.67 2.31 8.00
C ARG A 40 19.85 2.70 6.77
N ARG A 41 18.52 2.53 6.81
CA ARG A 41 17.66 2.94 5.70
C ARG A 41 17.66 4.46 5.50
N LEU A 42 17.57 5.23 6.58
CA LEU A 42 17.61 6.69 6.51
C LEU A 42 18.92 7.17 5.89
N LEU A 43 20.06 6.64 6.33
CA LEU A 43 21.37 6.98 5.77
C LEU A 43 21.44 6.69 4.26
N ARG A 44 20.94 5.52 3.82
CA ARG A 44 20.83 5.18 2.39
C ARG A 44 19.99 6.18 1.61
N ASN A 45 18.85 6.59 2.17
CA ASN A 45 17.98 7.59 1.53
C ASN A 45 18.67 8.96 1.42
N LEU A 46 19.41 9.38 2.46
CA LEU A 46 20.16 10.64 2.44
C LEU A 46 21.30 10.61 1.41
N ILE A 47 22.05 9.52 1.34
CA ILE A 47 23.09 9.30 0.32
C ILE A 47 22.49 9.44 -1.08
N PHE A 48 21.35 8.79 -1.33
CA PHE A 48 20.67 8.88 -2.62
C PHE A 48 20.19 10.29 -2.96
N ILE A 49 19.60 11.00 -2.01
CA ILE A 49 19.02 12.33 -2.25
C ILE A 49 20.10 13.40 -2.45
N PHE A 50 21.19 13.34 -1.68
CA PHE A 50 22.25 14.34 -1.72
C PHE A 50 23.40 13.97 -2.65
N GLU A 51 23.37 12.77 -3.24
CA GLU A 51 24.45 12.21 -4.06
C GLU A 51 25.82 12.31 -3.35
N GLU A 52 25.81 12.04 -2.04
CA GLU A 52 26.94 12.29 -1.14
C GLU A 52 27.23 11.06 -0.29
N ASN A 53 28.50 10.65 -0.26
CA ASN A 53 28.99 9.47 0.47
C ASN A 53 29.96 9.83 1.60
N ASP A 54 30.39 11.09 1.71
CA ASP A 54 31.23 11.56 2.79
C ASP A 54 30.43 11.75 4.09
N LEU A 55 30.88 11.09 5.16
CA LEU A 55 30.19 11.10 6.45
C LEU A 55 30.16 12.49 7.11
N SER A 56 31.17 13.33 6.87
CA SER A 56 31.19 14.68 7.43
C SER A 56 30.16 15.58 6.75
N GLN A 57 30.04 15.47 5.42
CA GLN A 57 29.03 16.20 4.65
C GLN A 57 27.61 15.71 4.97
N LEU A 58 27.40 14.39 5.08
CA LEU A 58 26.11 13.84 5.48
C LEU A 58 25.69 14.32 6.88
N ARG A 59 26.64 14.47 7.82
CA ARG A 59 26.36 15.05 9.14
C ARG A 59 25.94 16.51 9.05
N ASN A 60 26.53 17.29 8.15
CA ASN A 60 26.10 18.66 7.88
C ASN A 60 24.68 18.67 7.30
N ARG A 61 24.38 17.81 6.31
CA ARG A 61 23.03 17.66 5.74
C ARG A 61 21.99 17.28 6.77
N ILE A 62 22.30 16.36 7.68
CA ILE A 62 21.40 16.01 8.80
C ILE A 62 21.13 17.23 9.68
N SER A 63 22.17 18.02 9.98
CA SER A 63 22.02 19.25 10.78
C SER A 63 21.14 20.27 10.08
N GLU A 64 21.31 20.45 8.77
CA GLU A 64 20.45 21.29 7.92
C GLU A 64 18.99 20.81 7.94
N LEU A 65 18.75 19.50 7.80
CA LEU A 65 17.41 18.90 7.86
C LEU A 65 16.73 19.14 9.22
N ILE A 66 17.47 18.99 10.32
CA ILE A 66 16.95 19.25 11.67
C ILE A 66 16.54 20.73 11.81
N LEU A 67 17.36 21.67 11.34
CA LEU A 67 17.04 23.09 11.36
C LEU A 67 15.85 23.42 10.45
N TYR A 68 15.80 22.81 9.27
CA TYR A 68 14.68 22.93 8.35
C TYR A 68 13.38 22.52 9.04
N PHE A 69 13.29 21.32 9.62
CA PHE A 69 12.04 20.85 10.25
C PHE A 69 11.65 21.66 11.49
N LYS A 70 12.61 22.19 12.26
CA LYS A 70 12.31 23.11 13.39
C LYS A 70 11.70 24.43 12.96
N SER A 71 11.90 24.86 11.72
CA SER A 71 11.38 26.12 11.18
C SER A 71 10.10 25.95 10.34
N GLN A 72 9.61 24.72 10.15
CA GLN A 72 8.36 24.48 9.42
C GLN A 72 7.14 24.48 10.35
N TYR A 73 5.96 24.72 9.78
CA TYR A 73 4.67 24.56 10.45
C TYR A 73 3.82 23.49 9.72
N PRO A 74 2.87 22.83 10.42
CA PRO A 74 2.01 21.81 9.81
C PRO A 74 1.26 22.32 8.57
N GLY A 75 1.24 21.52 7.51
CA GLY A 75 0.58 21.86 6.23
C GLY A 75 1.40 22.75 5.29
N LYS A 76 2.57 23.24 5.70
CA LYS A 76 3.49 23.92 4.77
C LYS A 76 4.01 22.93 3.73
N LYS A 77 3.97 23.35 2.46
CA LYS A 77 4.55 22.58 1.36
C LYS A 77 6.07 22.57 1.48
N ASP A 78 6.64 21.37 1.45
CA ASP A 78 8.06 21.17 1.60
C ASP A 78 8.84 21.39 0.29
N LEU A 79 10.15 21.58 0.40
CA LEU A 79 11.06 21.57 -0.76
C LEU A 79 11.01 20.20 -1.48
N PRO A 80 11.24 20.14 -2.81
CA PRO A 80 11.11 18.89 -3.57
C PRO A 80 11.91 17.71 -3.01
N TYR A 81 13.18 17.92 -2.62
CA TYR A 81 14.02 16.86 -2.05
C TYR A 81 13.54 16.39 -0.67
N ILE A 82 12.88 17.26 0.11
CA ILE A 82 12.25 16.90 1.38
C ILE A 82 10.98 16.07 1.14
N GLN A 83 10.17 16.43 0.14
CA GLN A 83 9.02 15.61 -0.27
C GLN A 83 9.48 14.23 -0.72
N GLN A 84 10.57 14.15 -1.48
CA GLN A 84 11.18 12.89 -1.90
C GLN A 84 11.65 12.06 -0.69
N LEU A 85 12.34 12.66 0.27
CA LEU A 85 12.75 12.01 1.52
C LEU A 85 11.55 11.44 2.28
N LYS A 86 10.50 12.24 2.51
CA LYS A 86 9.26 11.78 3.17
C LYS A 86 8.60 10.63 2.41
N GLY A 87 8.60 10.69 1.07
CA GLY A 87 8.16 9.59 0.22
C GLY A 87 8.98 8.31 0.46
N MET A 88 10.31 8.40 0.48
CA MET A 88 11.19 7.25 0.74
C MET A 88 11.02 6.66 2.14
N LEU A 89 10.65 7.48 3.13
CA LEU A 89 10.30 6.99 4.46
C LEU A 89 9.00 6.18 4.44
N ARG A 90 7.97 6.62 3.69
CA ARG A 90 6.73 5.85 3.53
C ARG A 90 6.93 4.58 2.70
N GLU A 91 7.83 4.60 1.72
CA GLU A 91 8.26 3.40 1.00
C GLU A 91 8.93 2.40 1.94
N TRP A 92 9.77 2.87 2.87
CA TRP A 92 10.35 2.04 3.92
C TRP A 92 9.29 1.40 4.82
N GLU A 93 8.29 2.15 5.28
CA GLU A 93 7.18 1.60 6.08
C GLU A 93 6.40 0.52 5.31
N SER A 94 6.20 0.72 4.01
CA SER A 94 5.60 -0.28 3.11
C SER A 94 6.50 -1.52 2.95
N ASP A 95 7.82 -1.33 2.76
CA ASP A 95 8.81 -2.40 2.68
C ASP A 95 8.79 -3.26 3.96
N LEU A 96 8.70 -2.64 5.14
CA LEU A 96 8.58 -3.35 6.42
C LEU A 96 7.32 -4.22 6.49
N LYS A 97 6.17 -3.69 6.06
CA LYS A 97 4.90 -4.46 6.03
C LYS A 97 5.03 -5.69 5.13
N TRP A 98 5.56 -5.52 3.93
CA TRP A 98 5.74 -6.63 3.00
C TRP A 98 6.81 -7.61 3.48
N GLY A 99 7.85 -7.12 4.15
CA GLY A 99 8.87 -7.92 4.82
C GLY A 99 8.33 -8.84 5.91
N HIS A 100 7.27 -8.43 6.65
CA HIS A 100 6.59 -9.33 7.61
C HIS A 100 6.02 -10.60 6.95
N LEU A 101 5.75 -10.54 5.64
CA LEU A 101 5.23 -11.66 4.85
C LEU A 101 6.32 -12.36 4.02
N GLY A 102 7.58 -11.97 4.19
CA GLY A 102 8.74 -12.55 3.48
C GLY A 102 9.00 -11.96 2.10
N PHE A 103 8.28 -10.92 1.69
CA PHE A 103 8.59 -10.19 0.45
C PHE A 103 9.77 -9.25 0.65
N ASN A 104 10.50 -8.99 -0.43
CA ASN A 104 11.70 -8.16 -0.43
C ASN A 104 11.71 -7.21 -1.64
N ALA A 105 12.79 -6.47 -1.86
CA ALA A 105 12.90 -5.49 -2.94
C ALA A 105 12.67 -6.05 -4.36
N PHE A 106 12.82 -7.36 -4.57
CA PHE A 106 12.51 -8.00 -5.84
C PHE A 106 11.00 -8.08 -6.13
N HIS A 107 10.17 -8.09 -5.08
CA HIS A 107 8.72 -8.26 -5.19
C HIS A 107 7.95 -6.95 -5.05
N VAL A 108 8.54 -5.95 -4.40
CA VAL A 108 7.89 -4.69 -4.05
C VAL A 108 8.45 -3.56 -4.91
N HIS A 109 7.64 -3.04 -5.81
CA HIS A 109 8.03 -1.99 -6.75
C HIS A 109 7.33 -0.66 -6.43
N HIS A 110 8.10 0.35 -6.05
CA HIS A 110 7.59 1.70 -5.80
C HIS A 110 7.66 2.53 -7.09
N LEU A 111 6.61 2.46 -7.91
CA LEU A 111 6.59 3.06 -9.26
C LEU A 111 6.59 4.60 -9.27
N ARG A 112 6.29 5.25 -8.13
CA ARG A 112 6.22 6.73 -8.00
C ARG A 112 5.47 7.38 -9.16
N LEU A 113 4.26 6.90 -9.44
CA LEU A 113 3.42 7.43 -10.52
C LEU A 113 3.31 8.96 -10.40
N GLY A 114 3.45 9.66 -11.50
CA GLY A 114 3.72 11.09 -11.52
C GLY A 114 2.54 11.97 -11.14
N PHE A 115 1.35 11.42 -10.88
CA PHE A 115 0.26 12.15 -10.23
C PHE A 115 0.44 12.28 -8.70
N TYR A 116 1.37 11.55 -8.06
CA TYR A 116 1.71 11.71 -6.64
C TYR A 116 2.60 12.95 -6.40
N LYS A 117 2.04 14.16 -6.46
CA LYS A 117 2.80 15.43 -6.34
C LYS A 117 2.55 16.27 -5.08
N GLY A 118 1.89 15.70 -4.07
CA GLY A 118 1.57 16.43 -2.83
C GLY A 118 0.62 17.63 -3.02
N GLU A 119 0.02 17.75 -4.20
CA GLU A 119 -1.00 18.76 -4.50
C GLU A 119 -2.37 18.29 -4.01
N ILE A 120 -3.23 19.25 -3.67
CA ILE A 120 -4.63 18.98 -3.30
C ILE A 120 -5.38 18.36 -4.49
N PHE A 121 -5.11 18.85 -5.69
CA PHE A 121 -5.62 18.31 -6.94
C PHE A 121 -4.47 17.65 -7.69
N THR A 122 -4.52 16.33 -7.82
CA THR A 122 -3.47 15.60 -8.55
C THR A 122 -3.75 15.62 -10.05
N GLU A 123 -2.71 15.48 -10.88
CA GLU A 123 -2.89 15.47 -12.34
C GLU A 123 -3.62 14.20 -12.81
N THR A 124 -4.31 14.27 -13.95
CA THR A 124 -4.85 13.07 -14.61
C THR A 124 -3.70 12.14 -15.02
N PRO A 125 -3.86 10.81 -14.92
CA PRO A 125 -2.86 9.87 -15.39
C PRO A 125 -2.54 10.06 -16.88
N ARG A 126 -1.25 9.94 -17.24
CA ARG A 126 -0.77 10.01 -18.63
C ARG A 126 -0.18 8.67 -19.08
N MET A 127 -0.28 8.41 -20.38
CA MET A 127 0.20 7.17 -21.00
C MET A 127 1.70 6.93 -20.77
N ASP A 128 2.52 7.94 -21.05
CA ASP A 128 3.98 7.91 -20.93
C ASP A 128 4.45 7.83 -19.48
N ARG A 129 3.80 8.60 -18.60
CA ARG A 129 4.26 8.84 -17.23
C ARG A 129 3.81 7.76 -16.24
N ASP A 130 2.57 7.30 -16.37
CA ASP A 130 1.91 6.51 -15.32
C ASP A 130 1.55 5.11 -15.81
N VAL A 131 1.06 5.00 -17.05
CA VAL A 131 0.62 3.71 -17.62
C VAL A 131 1.82 2.87 -18.07
N ALA A 132 2.77 3.45 -18.79
CA ALA A 132 3.92 2.72 -19.35
C ALA A 132 4.78 2.02 -18.26
N PRO A 133 5.11 2.64 -17.12
CA PRO A 133 5.85 1.94 -16.05
C PRO A 133 5.09 0.73 -15.49
N LEU A 134 3.77 0.84 -15.34
CA LEU A 134 2.94 -0.26 -14.84
C LEU A 134 2.82 -1.39 -15.88
N LEU A 135 2.66 -1.04 -17.16
CA LEU A 135 2.65 -2.01 -18.26
C LEU A 135 3.95 -2.80 -18.32
N ALA A 136 5.10 -2.11 -18.23
CA ALA A 136 6.41 -2.75 -18.20
C ALA A 136 6.54 -3.74 -17.03
N LEU A 137 6.03 -3.37 -15.84
CA LEU A 137 6.00 -4.26 -14.69
C LEU A 137 5.09 -5.48 -14.93
N MET A 138 3.91 -5.29 -15.53
CA MET A 138 3.02 -6.40 -15.89
C MET A 138 3.67 -7.37 -16.89
N GLN A 139 4.38 -6.86 -17.90
CA GLN A 139 5.12 -7.67 -18.87
C GLN A 139 6.26 -8.49 -18.22
N GLN A 140 6.91 -7.92 -17.19
CA GLN A 140 7.93 -8.62 -16.42
C GLN A 140 7.34 -9.71 -15.51
N VAL A 141 6.29 -9.37 -14.74
CA VAL A 141 5.70 -10.26 -13.72
C VAL A 141 4.80 -11.32 -14.34
N LYS A 142 4.17 -11.01 -15.48
CA LYS A 142 3.18 -11.85 -16.18
C LYS A 142 2.04 -12.31 -15.26
N PRO A 143 1.28 -11.38 -14.67
CA PRO A 143 0.29 -11.72 -13.64
C PRO A 143 -0.88 -12.54 -14.22
N THR A 144 -1.36 -13.49 -13.42
CA THR A 144 -2.67 -14.15 -13.65
C THR A 144 -3.78 -13.53 -12.81
N ILE A 145 -3.44 -12.82 -11.73
CA ILE A 145 -4.39 -12.11 -10.88
C ILE A 145 -3.86 -10.70 -10.64
N VAL A 146 -4.70 -9.70 -10.86
CA VAL A 146 -4.43 -8.29 -10.51
C VAL A 146 -5.40 -7.85 -9.44
N THR A 147 -4.90 -7.52 -8.24
CA THR A 147 -5.71 -6.95 -7.18
C THR A 147 -5.70 -5.43 -7.26
N VAL A 148 -6.86 -4.77 -7.16
CA VAL A 148 -6.98 -3.31 -7.31
C VAL A 148 -8.06 -2.73 -6.41
N ALA A 149 -7.82 -1.53 -5.89
CA ALA A 149 -8.86 -0.77 -5.19
C ALA A 149 -9.90 -0.30 -6.22
N LEU A 150 -11.17 -0.62 -6.00
CA LEU A 150 -12.28 -0.31 -6.92
C LEU A 150 -12.97 1.02 -6.62
N ASP A 151 -12.42 1.84 -5.72
CA ASP A 151 -13.04 3.04 -5.14
C ASP A 151 -13.43 4.10 -6.20
N PRO A 152 -14.68 4.62 -6.21
CA PRO A 152 -15.01 5.77 -7.04
C PRO A 152 -14.19 6.99 -6.61
N GLU A 153 -14.08 7.95 -7.52
CA GLU A 153 -13.56 9.27 -7.15
C GLU A 153 -14.43 9.90 -6.05
N GLY A 154 -13.78 10.56 -5.10
CA GLY A 154 -14.43 11.19 -3.94
C GLY A 154 -14.69 10.27 -2.74
N SER A 155 -14.51 8.95 -2.85
CA SER A 155 -14.70 8.04 -1.72
C SER A 155 -13.43 7.80 -0.89
N GLY A 156 -12.67 8.88 -0.64
CA GLY A 156 -11.35 8.86 -0.03
C GLY A 156 -10.32 9.67 -0.85
N PRO A 157 -9.02 9.35 -0.75
CA PRO A 157 -8.01 9.99 -1.59
C PRO A 157 -8.26 9.71 -3.09
N ASP A 158 -8.45 10.77 -3.87
CA ASP A 158 -8.63 10.76 -5.34
C ASP A 158 -7.60 9.88 -6.09
N THR A 159 -6.41 9.72 -5.49
CA THR A 159 -5.37 8.82 -6.00
C THR A 159 -5.81 7.36 -6.20
N HIS A 160 -6.78 6.83 -5.45
CA HIS A 160 -7.27 5.45 -5.65
C HIS A 160 -7.96 5.31 -7.01
N TYR A 161 -8.82 6.26 -7.36
CA TYR A 161 -9.48 6.31 -8.65
C TYR A 161 -8.45 6.46 -9.79
N LYS A 162 -7.44 7.30 -9.62
CA LYS A 162 -6.36 7.46 -10.62
C LYS A 162 -5.52 6.21 -10.82
N VAL A 163 -5.22 5.49 -9.74
CA VAL A 163 -4.57 4.17 -9.82
C VAL A 163 -5.47 3.19 -10.55
N LEU A 164 -6.77 3.14 -10.23
CA LEU A 164 -7.75 2.29 -10.92
C LEU A 164 -7.76 2.54 -12.43
N GLN A 165 -7.83 3.81 -12.87
CA GLN A 165 -7.79 4.17 -14.28
C GLN A 165 -6.45 3.79 -14.95
N THR A 166 -5.33 3.98 -14.23
CA THR A 166 -4.00 3.60 -14.72
C THR A 166 -3.88 2.08 -14.90
N VAL A 167 -4.35 1.30 -13.93
CA VAL A 167 -4.39 -0.17 -13.99
C VAL A 167 -5.29 -0.65 -15.13
N SER A 168 -6.49 -0.07 -15.28
CA SER A 168 -7.42 -0.37 -16.37
C SER A 168 -6.78 -0.17 -17.74
N GLN A 169 -6.11 0.97 -17.94
CA GLN A 169 -5.42 1.28 -19.19
C GLN A 169 -4.24 0.35 -19.46
N ALA A 170 -3.37 0.11 -18.47
CA ALA A 170 -2.20 -0.75 -18.62
C ALA A 170 -2.63 -2.21 -18.90
N LEU A 171 -3.63 -2.70 -18.17
CA LEU A 171 -4.11 -4.06 -18.29
C LEU A 171 -4.76 -4.34 -19.65
N ARG A 172 -5.45 -3.34 -20.23
CA ARG A 172 -6.00 -3.44 -21.58
C ARG A 172 -4.90 -3.66 -22.63
N ILE A 173 -3.84 -2.85 -22.58
CA ILE A 173 -2.70 -2.97 -23.50
C ILE A 173 -2.00 -4.32 -23.28
N TYR A 174 -1.73 -4.67 -22.02
CA TYR A 174 -1.13 -5.96 -21.66
C TYR A 174 -1.94 -7.15 -22.18
N GLN A 175 -3.27 -7.12 -22.07
CA GLN A 175 -4.13 -8.19 -22.56
C GLN A 175 -4.10 -8.31 -24.09
N GLU A 176 -4.06 -7.18 -24.80
CA GLU A 176 -3.98 -7.13 -26.26
C GLU A 176 -2.62 -7.67 -26.78
N GLU A 177 -1.53 -7.29 -26.12
CA GLU A 177 -0.16 -7.65 -26.50
C GLU A 177 0.21 -9.08 -26.10
N GLU A 178 0.01 -9.44 -24.83
CA GLU A 178 0.52 -10.70 -24.24
C GLU A 178 -0.50 -11.83 -24.25
N LYS A 179 -1.80 -11.52 -24.40
CA LYS A 179 -2.92 -12.49 -24.41
C LYS A 179 -2.81 -13.53 -23.27
N PRO A 180 -2.70 -13.07 -22.01
CA PRO A 180 -2.46 -13.95 -20.87
C PRO A 180 -3.62 -14.93 -20.70
N ASN A 181 -3.28 -16.20 -20.44
CA ASN A 181 -4.30 -17.21 -20.15
C ASN A 181 -4.78 -17.05 -18.70
N LYS A 182 -6.10 -17.01 -18.49
CA LYS A 182 -6.75 -16.94 -17.15
C LYS A 182 -6.38 -15.71 -16.33
N LEU A 183 -6.32 -14.54 -16.95
CA LEU A 183 -6.19 -13.27 -16.23
C LEU A 183 -7.50 -12.93 -15.51
N GLU A 184 -7.42 -12.68 -14.20
CA GLU A 184 -8.53 -12.21 -13.37
C GLU A 184 -8.18 -10.89 -12.67
N VAL A 185 -9.20 -10.05 -12.43
CA VAL A 185 -9.06 -8.83 -11.63
C VAL A 185 -9.87 -8.97 -10.34
N TRP A 186 -9.22 -8.77 -9.21
CA TRP A 186 -9.83 -8.87 -7.88
C TRP A 186 -9.92 -7.48 -7.27
N GLY A 187 -11.14 -6.92 -7.31
CA GLY A 187 -11.45 -5.63 -6.73
C GLY A 187 -11.69 -5.71 -5.22
N TYR A 188 -11.08 -4.81 -4.47
CA TYR A 188 -11.38 -4.55 -3.06
C TYR A 188 -11.79 -3.09 -2.86
N ARG A 189 -12.37 -2.75 -1.70
CA ARG A 189 -12.64 -1.35 -1.32
C ARG A 189 -11.82 -0.92 -0.13
N ASN A 190 -11.63 0.39 -0.01
CA ASN A 190 -10.94 0.99 1.12
C ASN A 190 -11.83 1.10 2.38
N VAL A 191 -11.42 1.90 3.37
CA VAL A 191 -12.16 2.08 4.62
C VAL A 191 -13.28 3.14 4.56
N TRP A 192 -13.28 3.98 3.53
CA TRP A 192 -14.22 5.08 3.29
C TRP A 192 -15.39 4.67 2.37
N TYR A 193 -15.21 3.64 1.56
CA TYR A 193 -16.25 3.08 0.69
C TYR A 193 -16.31 1.57 0.88
N ARG A 194 -17.49 0.99 0.96
CA ARG A 194 -17.65 -0.43 1.29
C ARG A 194 -18.61 -1.08 0.30
N PHE A 195 -18.35 -2.34 -0.02
CA PHE A 195 -19.31 -3.13 -0.76
C PHE A 195 -20.52 -3.49 0.11
N HIS A 196 -21.70 -3.41 -0.47
CA HIS A 196 -22.86 -4.16 -0.02
C HIS A 196 -22.64 -5.67 -0.30
N PRO A 197 -23.15 -6.59 0.55
CA PRO A 197 -22.99 -8.04 0.33
C PRO A 197 -23.50 -8.55 -1.02
N SER A 198 -24.42 -7.83 -1.68
CA SER A 198 -24.91 -8.18 -3.02
C SER A 198 -23.97 -7.80 -4.18
N GLU A 199 -22.95 -6.98 -3.93
CA GLU A 199 -22.01 -6.50 -4.95
C GLU A 199 -20.77 -7.39 -5.09
N VAL A 200 -20.57 -8.32 -4.14
CA VAL A 200 -19.35 -9.11 -4.00
C VAL A 200 -19.53 -10.49 -4.59
N THR A 201 -18.46 -11.03 -5.15
CA THR A 201 -18.46 -12.40 -5.71
C THR A 201 -17.65 -13.35 -4.85
N THR A 202 -16.89 -12.85 -3.89
CA THR A 202 -16.00 -13.66 -3.06
C THR A 202 -15.94 -13.11 -1.64
N LEU A 203 -16.05 -14.04 -0.69
CA LEU A 203 -16.00 -13.81 0.74
C LEU A 203 -14.81 -14.57 1.30
N ILE A 204 -13.87 -13.88 1.94
CA ILE A 204 -12.70 -14.52 2.57
C ILE A 204 -12.87 -14.51 4.09
N PRO A 205 -13.00 -15.68 4.75
CA PRO A 205 -13.08 -15.76 6.20
C PRO A 205 -11.79 -15.27 6.87
N VAL A 206 -11.93 -14.39 7.87
CA VAL A 206 -10.82 -13.83 8.65
C VAL A 206 -10.85 -14.34 10.07
N SER A 207 -9.72 -14.90 10.52
CA SER A 207 -9.55 -15.38 11.89
C SER A 207 -9.08 -14.28 12.83
N LEU A 208 -9.20 -14.51 14.14
CA LEU A 208 -8.60 -13.62 15.15
C LEU A 208 -7.08 -13.50 14.99
N ASN A 209 -6.39 -14.57 14.62
CA ASN A 209 -4.95 -14.54 14.34
C ASN A 209 -4.63 -13.61 13.16
N SER A 210 -5.42 -13.67 12.09
CA SER A 210 -5.24 -12.81 10.91
C SER A 210 -5.42 -11.33 11.27
N MET A 211 -6.41 -11.00 12.09
CA MET A 211 -6.62 -9.63 12.57
C MET A 211 -5.48 -9.16 13.48
N ALA A 212 -5.03 -10.02 14.41
CA ALA A 212 -3.94 -9.70 15.31
C ALA A 212 -2.63 -9.44 14.55
N VAL A 213 -2.31 -10.25 13.55
CA VAL A 213 -1.14 -10.04 12.67
C VAL A 213 -1.29 -8.75 11.87
N MET A 214 -2.46 -8.48 11.29
CA MET A 214 -2.72 -7.23 10.54
C MET A 214 -2.51 -5.99 11.42
N GLU A 215 -3.07 -6.00 12.63
CA GLU A 215 -2.98 -4.88 13.57
C GLU A 215 -1.53 -4.69 14.05
N ALA A 216 -0.87 -5.75 14.50
CA ALA A 216 0.52 -5.69 14.96
C ALA A 216 1.49 -5.25 13.86
N ALA A 217 1.32 -5.75 12.63
CA ALA A 217 2.15 -5.33 11.49
C ALA A 217 1.91 -3.86 11.15
N PHE A 218 0.65 -3.39 11.19
CA PHE A 218 0.36 -1.99 10.91
C PHE A 218 1.01 -1.07 11.95
N GLU A 219 0.79 -1.38 13.24
CA GLU A 219 1.41 -0.63 14.33
C GLU A 219 2.93 -0.65 14.15
N THR A 220 3.55 -1.81 14.03
CA THR A 220 5.01 -1.91 13.94
C THR A 220 5.60 -1.13 12.75
N CYS A 221 4.98 -1.20 11.57
CA CYS A 221 5.60 -0.72 10.33
C CYS A 221 5.30 0.75 10.00
N PHE A 222 4.11 1.25 10.31
CA PHE A 222 3.65 2.55 9.78
C PHE A 222 3.79 3.68 10.81
N GLY A 223 5.00 3.91 11.31
CA GLY A 223 5.27 4.89 12.38
C GLY A 223 4.72 6.29 12.11
N SER A 224 4.87 6.80 10.89
CA SER A 224 4.37 8.12 10.48
C SER A 224 2.88 8.17 10.13
N GLN A 225 2.20 7.02 10.01
CA GLN A 225 0.80 6.92 9.60
C GLN A 225 -0.11 6.35 10.70
N ARG A 226 0.41 6.08 11.91
CA ARG A 226 -0.40 5.59 13.04
C ARG A 226 -1.46 6.61 13.44
N GLU A 227 -1.08 7.88 13.47
CA GLU A 227 -1.99 9.01 13.63
C GLU A 227 -2.50 9.40 12.23
N ALA A 228 -3.77 9.08 11.94
CA ALA A 228 -4.34 9.33 10.64
C ALA A 228 -4.40 10.85 10.37
N SER A 229 -3.64 11.33 9.40
CA SER A 229 -3.73 12.75 8.98
C SER A 229 -5.07 13.07 8.29
N PHE A 230 -5.78 12.04 7.81
CA PHE A 230 -7.12 12.10 7.22
C PHE A 230 -7.98 10.97 7.82
N PRO A 231 -8.45 11.11 9.07
CA PRO A 231 -9.24 10.07 9.70
C PRO A 231 -10.54 9.83 8.92
N SER A 232 -11.04 8.60 8.95
CA SER A 232 -12.42 8.36 8.52
C SER A 232 -13.36 8.99 9.55
N TYR A 233 -14.53 9.46 9.10
CA TYR A 233 -15.57 10.00 9.98
C TYR A 233 -16.03 9.00 11.06
N GLU A 234 -15.74 7.71 10.86
CA GLU A 234 -16.15 6.63 11.76
C GLU A 234 -15.16 6.32 12.89
N LEU A 235 -13.90 6.76 12.78
CA LEU A 235 -12.88 6.48 13.79
C LEU A 235 -11.74 7.49 13.72
N ASP A 236 -11.50 8.15 14.84
CA ASP A 236 -10.27 8.88 15.10
C ASP A 236 -9.23 7.91 15.72
N GLY A 237 -8.32 7.43 14.89
CA GLY A 237 -7.34 6.42 15.26
C GLY A 237 -6.69 5.71 14.05
N PRO A 238 -5.82 4.72 14.30
CA PRO A 238 -5.11 4.02 13.24
C PRO A 238 -6.08 3.25 12.34
N PHE A 239 -5.83 3.27 11.03
CA PHE A 239 -6.68 2.60 10.04
C PHE A 239 -6.79 1.09 10.27
N SER A 240 -5.80 0.44 10.90
CA SER A 240 -5.86 -0.96 11.29
C SER A 240 -7.09 -1.29 12.15
N ARG A 241 -7.45 -0.40 13.09
CA ARG A 241 -8.63 -0.57 13.95
C ARG A 241 -9.93 -0.41 13.16
N LEU A 242 -9.98 0.56 12.25
CA LEU A 242 -11.15 0.75 11.39
C LEU A 242 -11.31 -0.44 10.43
N SER A 243 -10.24 -0.92 9.81
CA SER A 243 -10.27 -2.13 8.99
C SER A 243 -10.77 -3.33 9.80
N ARG A 244 -10.32 -3.51 11.05
CA ARG A 244 -10.82 -4.57 11.92
C ARG A 244 -12.32 -4.45 12.20
N LYS A 245 -12.82 -3.26 12.50
CA LYS A 245 -14.26 -2.99 12.67
C LYS A 245 -15.05 -3.39 11.43
N ILE A 246 -14.59 -2.97 10.24
CA ILE A 246 -15.22 -3.30 8.96
C ILE A 246 -15.28 -4.81 8.73
N LEU A 247 -14.19 -5.53 8.97
CA LEU A 247 -14.17 -6.99 8.78
C LEU A 247 -15.17 -7.69 9.71
N VAL A 248 -15.33 -7.22 10.94
CA VAL A 248 -16.31 -7.77 11.90
C VAL A 248 -17.74 -7.48 11.44
N GLU A 249 -18.02 -6.26 10.98
CA GLU A 249 -19.34 -5.87 10.44
C GLU A 249 -19.72 -6.73 9.23
N GLN A 250 -18.81 -6.85 8.25
CA GLN A 250 -18.98 -7.71 7.08
C GLN A 250 -19.25 -9.18 7.48
N TYR A 251 -18.60 -9.67 8.54
CA TYR A 251 -18.91 -11.01 9.06
C TYR A 251 -20.31 -11.09 9.69
N GLN A 252 -20.76 -10.07 10.42
CA GLN A 252 -22.12 -10.08 10.99
C GLN A 252 -23.19 -10.08 9.90
N ASP A 253 -23.00 -9.34 8.81
CA ASP A 253 -23.92 -9.34 7.67
C ASP A 253 -24.08 -10.76 7.10
N ILE A 254 -22.98 -11.43 6.78
CA ILE A 254 -23.03 -12.80 6.23
C ILE A 254 -23.56 -13.80 7.25
N LYS A 255 -23.22 -13.65 8.54
CA LYS A 255 -23.74 -14.49 9.63
C LYS A 255 -25.25 -14.32 9.81
N CYS A 256 -25.77 -13.12 9.61
CA CYS A 256 -27.20 -12.86 9.61
C CYS A 256 -27.89 -13.62 8.47
N CYS A 257 -27.30 -13.62 7.27
CA CYS A 257 -27.85 -14.31 6.10
C CYS A 257 -27.76 -15.84 6.18
N LEU A 258 -26.64 -16.39 6.67
CA LEU A 258 -26.36 -17.84 6.61
C LEU A 258 -26.64 -18.60 7.92
N GLY A 259 -26.87 -17.88 9.03
CA GLY A 259 -27.07 -18.48 10.35
C GLY A 259 -25.76 -18.80 11.08
N ARG A 260 -25.87 -19.07 12.38
CA ARG A 260 -24.70 -19.31 13.25
C ARG A 260 -24.10 -20.70 13.01
N GLU A 261 -24.96 -21.65 12.70
CA GLU A 261 -24.67 -23.07 12.46
C GLU A 261 -23.75 -23.23 11.25
N PHE A 262 -23.97 -22.43 10.19
CA PHE A 262 -23.12 -22.42 9.00
C PHE A 262 -21.65 -22.18 9.32
N PHE A 263 -21.37 -21.34 10.32
CA PHE A 263 -20.02 -21.06 10.78
C PHE A 263 -19.57 -22.00 11.88
N ASN A 264 -20.28 -22.04 13.01
CA ASN A 264 -19.86 -22.72 14.23
C ASN A 264 -19.80 -24.24 14.08
N GLU A 265 -20.71 -24.81 13.28
CA GLU A 265 -20.85 -26.25 13.05
C GLU A 265 -20.31 -26.67 11.68
N SER A 266 -19.69 -25.74 10.94
CA SER A 266 -19.08 -26.03 9.64
C SER A 266 -18.11 -27.20 9.73
N LYS A 267 -18.03 -28.06 8.71
CA LYS A 267 -16.96 -29.05 8.60
C LYS A 267 -15.59 -28.41 8.38
N HIS A 268 -15.54 -27.19 7.83
CA HIS A 268 -14.30 -26.47 7.54
C HIS A 268 -13.80 -25.68 8.76
N LEU A 269 -12.59 -26.01 9.21
CA LEU A 269 -11.92 -25.34 10.34
C LEU A 269 -11.82 -23.82 10.16
N ARG A 270 -11.53 -23.33 8.95
CA ARG A 270 -11.43 -21.89 8.67
C ARG A 270 -12.74 -21.15 8.88
N LEU A 271 -13.88 -21.75 8.51
CA LEU A 271 -15.20 -21.16 8.73
C LEU A 271 -15.54 -21.10 10.23
N ARG A 272 -15.23 -22.16 10.99
CA ARG A 272 -15.40 -22.15 12.46
C ARG A 272 -14.52 -21.09 13.14
N ALA A 273 -13.32 -20.85 12.62
CA ALA A 273 -12.40 -19.85 13.15
C ALA A 273 -12.71 -18.41 12.72
N SER A 274 -13.73 -18.20 11.88
CA SER A 274 -14.05 -16.89 11.29
C SER A 274 -14.70 -15.96 12.31
N HIS A 275 -14.12 -14.78 12.46
CA HIS A 275 -14.67 -13.67 13.27
C HIS A 275 -14.72 -12.36 12.50
N GLY A 276 -14.24 -12.38 11.25
CA GLY A 276 -14.34 -11.30 10.28
C GLY A 276 -14.47 -11.87 8.87
N MET A 277 -14.80 -11.02 7.92
CA MET A 277 -14.95 -11.39 6.51
C MET A 277 -14.35 -10.30 5.65
N VAL A 278 -13.57 -10.67 4.62
CA VAL A 278 -13.17 -9.74 3.55
C VAL A 278 -14.13 -9.91 2.40
N TYR A 279 -14.62 -8.79 1.89
CA TYR A 279 -15.41 -8.71 0.67
C TYR A 279 -14.54 -8.40 -0.54
N LEU A 280 -14.61 -9.23 -1.57
CA LEU A 280 -13.94 -9.03 -2.85
C LEU A 280 -14.90 -9.19 -4.02
N LYS A 281 -14.63 -8.44 -5.09
CA LYS A 281 -15.31 -8.58 -6.38
C LYS A 281 -14.32 -9.10 -7.42
N LYS A 282 -14.43 -10.38 -7.76
CA LYS A 282 -13.70 -10.99 -8.88
C LYS A 282 -14.38 -10.62 -10.19
N MET A 283 -13.59 -10.25 -11.18
CA MET A 283 -14.02 -9.81 -12.48
C MET A 283 -13.08 -10.40 -13.54
N THR A 284 -13.65 -10.71 -14.70
CA THR A 284 -12.90 -10.79 -15.95
C THR A 284 -12.32 -9.41 -16.31
N PRO A 285 -11.29 -9.34 -17.18
CA PRO A 285 -10.78 -8.06 -17.65
C PRO A 285 -11.86 -7.16 -18.28
N ASP A 286 -12.78 -7.75 -19.06
CA ASP A 286 -13.86 -6.99 -19.71
C ASP A 286 -14.85 -6.38 -18.71
N GLU A 287 -15.26 -7.15 -17.70
CA GLU A 287 -16.10 -6.65 -16.60
C GLU A 287 -15.39 -5.54 -15.81
N PHE A 288 -14.08 -5.67 -15.61
CA PHE A 288 -13.27 -4.65 -14.95
C PHE A 288 -13.19 -3.36 -15.78
N PHE A 289 -12.93 -3.45 -17.09
CA PHE A 289 -12.92 -2.28 -17.97
C PHE A 289 -14.28 -1.58 -18.01
N GLN A 290 -15.37 -2.36 -18.02
CA GLN A 290 -16.72 -1.81 -17.95
C GLN A 290 -16.96 -1.09 -16.62
N THR A 291 -16.60 -1.72 -15.50
CA THR A 291 -16.71 -1.11 -14.16
C THR A 291 -15.89 0.18 -14.07
N SER A 292 -14.66 0.19 -14.59
CA SER A 292 -13.79 1.38 -14.63
C SER A 292 -14.39 2.52 -15.47
N ARG A 293 -15.07 2.21 -16.58
CA ARG A 293 -15.80 3.20 -17.40
C ARG A 293 -17.04 3.75 -16.69
N GLU A 294 -17.80 2.89 -16.02
CA GLU A 294 -19.00 3.30 -15.28
C GLU A 294 -18.65 4.24 -14.12
N LEU A 295 -17.61 3.91 -13.35
CA LEU A 295 -17.10 4.77 -12.28
C LEU A 295 -16.61 6.12 -12.82
N LYS A 296 -16.02 6.12 -14.01
CA LYS A 296 -15.60 7.36 -14.69
C LYS A 296 -16.81 8.22 -15.10
N LYS A 297 -17.82 7.62 -15.73
CA LYS A 297 -19.05 8.31 -16.14
C LYS A 297 -19.82 8.89 -14.96
N SER A 298 -19.93 8.13 -13.87
CA SER A 298 -20.65 8.59 -12.67
C SER A 298 -20.00 9.80 -12.00
N THR A 299 -18.69 10.00 -12.17
CA THR A 299 -17.99 11.11 -11.53
C THR A 299 -17.74 12.30 -12.45
N GLU A 300 -17.49 12.07 -13.74
CA GLU A 300 -17.12 13.13 -14.66
C GLU A 300 -18.33 13.86 -15.31
N ASN A 301 -19.58 13.45 -15.04
CA ASN A 301 -20.79 14.01 -15.69
C ASN A 301 -20.66 14.08 -17.23
N ILE A 302 -19.99 13.08 -17.82
CA ILE A 302 -19.87 12.97 -19.27
C ILE A 302 -21.01 12.05 -19.74
N GLU A 303 -22.07 12.66 -20.29
CA GLU A 303 -23.13 11.98 -21.05
C GLU A 303 -22.54 11.20 -22.25
#